data_AF-A0A936KLW0-F1
#
_entry.id   AF-A0A936KLW0-F1
#
_cell.length_a   1.000
_cell.length_b   1.000
_cell.length_c   1.000
_cell.angle_alpha   90.00
_cell.angle_beta   90.00
_cell.angle_gamma   90.00
#
_symmetry.space_group_name_H-M   'P 1'
#
loop_
_entity.id
_entity.type
_entity.pdbx_description
1 polymer ?
#
loop_
_entity_poly.entity_id
_entity_poly.type
_entity_poly.pdbx_seq_one_letter_code
_entity_poly.pdbx_strand_id
1 'polypeptide(L)'
;MNFSQLFANLDTHDSNLILFWLILAFLLGLLTGWFIWGRKVKQLNDALAALNSELTGWKKKYADLEIRFNESEKSLHAANEEISSLTLKVRKYSEENGQLYADLQECRDAKKGNAIAASVAAPVVAAAATNIVANAASDSKDDLKIVEGIGPKIEQLMFNDGIFTWKQLGESPLERLQKILDDAGPRYRIHNPKTWGEQAMMAHNGEWDKLKEFQDFLVAGRDPADLADND
;
A
#
# COMPACT_ATOMS: atom_id res chain seq x y z
N MET A 1 57.27 41.31 -42.93
CA MET A 1 58.31 41.95 -42.09
C MET A 1 59.49 41.00 -41.99
N ASN A 2 60.72 41.49 -42.07
CA ASN A 2 61.92 40.65 -42.08
C ASN A 2 62.49 40.57 -40.65
N PHE A 3 62.21 39.50 -39.91
CA PHE A 3 62.57 39.38 -38.48
C PHE A 3 64.07 39.56 -38.23
N SER A 4 64.92 39.18 -39.19
CA SER A 4 66.37 39.35 -39.12
C SER A 4 66.83 40.82 -39.02
N GLN A 5 66.00 41.78 -39.46
CA GLN A 5 66.26 43.22 -39.34
C GLN A 5 65.68 43.81 -38.05
N LEU A 6 64.71 43.14 -37.41
CA LEU A 6 64.02 43.64 -36.21
C LEU A 6 64.95 43.71 -34.99
N PHE A 7 65.88 42.76 -34.87
CA PHE A 7 66.85 42.68 -33.78
C PHE A 7 68.18 43.38 -34.09
N ALA A 8 68.40 43.84 -35.33
CA ALA A 8 69.67 44.42 -35.78
C ALA A 8 69.89 45.87 -35.32
N ASN A 9 68.82 46.57 -34.94
CA ASN A 9 68.83 47.97 -34.48
C ASN A 9 68.48 48.14 -32.99
N LEU A 10 68.44 47.05 -32.21
CA LEU A 10 68.19 47.12 -30.77
C LEU A 10 69.50 47.38 -30.01
N ASP A 11 69.53 48.44 -29.21
CA ASP A 11 70.61 48.62 -28.24
C ASP A 11 70.47 47.58 -27.11
N THR A 12 71.58 47.33 -26.41
CA THR A 12 71.69 46.38 -25.30
C THR A 12 70.65 46.68 -24.21
N HIS A 13 70.34 47.96 -23.98
CA HIS A 13 69.31 48.39 -23.05
C HIS A 13 67.89 47.95 -23.47
N ASP A 14 67.54 48.16 -24.74
CA ASP A 14 66.20 47.86 -25.26
C ASP A 14 65.96 46.35 -25.39
N SER A 15 66.99 45.59 -25.74
CA SER A 15 66.96 44.11 -25.73
C SER A 15 66.63 43.55 -24.34
N ASN A 16 67.26 44.09 -23.28
CA ASN A 16 67.00 43.69 -21.89
C ASN A 16 65.56 44.01 -21.44
N LEU A 17 65.01 45.17 -21.86
CA LEU A 17 63.62 45.53 -21.59
C LEU A 17 62.65 44.57 -22.28
N ILE A 18 62.87 44.23 -23.55
CA ILE A 18 62.02 43.29 -24.31
C ILE A 18 62.05 41.90 -23.65
N LEU A 19 63.22 41.41 -23.23
CA LEU A 19 63.35 40.14 -22.51
C LEU A 19 62.57 40.16 -21.19
N PHE A 20 62.68 41.24 -20.42
CA PHE A 20 61.93 41.42 -19.16
C PHE A 20 60.41 41.36 -19.38
N TRP A 21 59.88 42.07 -20.38
CA TRP A 21 58.44 42.04 -20.68
C TRP A 21 57.96 40.68 -21.18
N LEU A 22 58.76 39.94 -21.96
CA LEU A 22 58.44 38.57 -22.37
C LEU A 22 58.37 37.60 -21.17
N ILE A 23 59.33 37.68 -20.25
CA ILE A 23 59.34 36.88 -19.02
C ILE A 23 58.15 37.25 -18.14
N LEU A 24 57.85 38.54 -17.98
CA LEU A 24 56.72 39.02 -17.19
C LEU A 24 55.37 38.53 -17.78
N ALA A 25 55.20 38.58 -19.10
CA ALA A 25 54.01 38.06 -19.77
C ALA A 25 53.87 36.54 -19.61
N PHE A 26 54.97 35.79 -19.69
CA PHE A 26 54.97 34.35 -19.46
C PHE A 26 54.58 33.99 -18.00
N LEU A 27 55.16 34.69 -17.02
CA LEU A 27 54.82 34.50 -15.60
C LEU A 27 53.37 34.89 -15.30
N LEU A 28 52.84 35.97 -15.89
CA LEU A 28 51.42 36.33 -15.78
C LEU A 28 50.50 35.26 -16.39
N GLY A 29 50.86 34.67 -17.53
CA GLY A 29 50.14 33.55 -18.13
C GLY A 29 50.11 32.31 -17.22
N LEU A 30 51.25 31.98 -16.60
CA LEU A 30 51.35 30.85 -15.66
C LEU A 30 50.55 31.11 -14.38
N LEU A 31 50.64 32.31 -13.80
CA LEU A 31 49.89 32.70 -12.59
C LEU A 31 48.37 32.71 -12.84
N THR A 32 47.91 33.27 -13.96
CA THR A 32 46.48 33.30 -14.32
C THR A 32 45.95 31.90 -14.62
N GLY A 33 46.71 31.07 -15.34
CA GLY A 33 46.40 29.66 -15.57
C GLY A 33 46.29 28.85 -14.28
N TRP A 34 47.28 28.98 -13.38
CA TRP A 34 47.28 28.34 -12.06
C TRP A 34 46.07 28.76 -11.21
N PHE A 35 45.73 30.05 -11.18
CA PHE A 35 44.60 30.57 -10.41
C PHE A 35 43.25 30.06 -10.94
N ILE A 36 43.03 30.10 -12.26
CA ILE A 36 41.79 29.63 -12.89
C ILE A 36 41.64 28.11 -12.70
N TRP A 37 42.71 27.35 -12.93
CA TRP A 37 42.69 25.89 -12.76
C TRP A 37 42.51 25.50 -11.30
N GLY A 38 43.19 26.15 -10.35
CA GLY A 38 43.03 25.91 -8.91
C GLY A 38 41.59 26.13 -8.43
N ARG A 39 40.91 27.19 -8.91
CA ARG A 39 39.48 27.39 -8.61
C ARG A 39 38.60 26.28 -9.18
N LYS A 40 38.86 25.84 -10.42
CA LYS A 40 38.10 24.75 -11.07
C LYS A 40 38.32 23.40 -10.38
N VAL A 41 39.56 23.08 -9.99
CA VAL A 41 39.91 21.87 -9.23
C VAL A 41 39.22 21.89 -7.87
N LYS A 42 39.20 23.04 -7.17
CA LYS A 42 38.44 23.15 -5.92
C LYS A 42 36.94 22.88 -6.12
N GLN A 43 36.30 23.51 -7.12
CA GLN A 43 34.88 23.26 -7.42
C GLN A 43 34.58 21.78 -7.72
N LEU A 44 35.47 21.11 -8.47
CA LEU A 44 35.34 19.68 -8.75
C LEU A 44 35.47 18.81 -7.48
N ASN A 45 36.41 19.15 -6.59
CA ASN A 45 36.58 18.44 -5.32
C ASN A 45 35.41 18.68 -4.36
N ASP A 46 34.90 19.91 -4.27
CA ASP A 46 33.73 20.26 -3.46
C ASP A 46 32.47 19.51 -3.97
N ALA A 47 32.29 19.42 -5.29
CA ALA A 47 31.20 18.65 -5.90
C ALA A 47 31.34 17.13 -5.69
N LEU A 48 32.57 16.59 -5.76
CA LEU A 48 32.85 15.18 -5.48
C LEU A 48 32.58 14.85 -4.01
N ALA A 49 32.94 15.74 -3.08
CA ALA A 49 32.63 15.60 -1.66
C ALA A 49 31.12 15.63 -1.39
N ALA A 50 30.38 16.54 -2.03
CA ALA A 50 28.92 16.59 -1.95
C ALA A 50 28.27 15.29 -2.45
N LEU A 51 28.64 14.82 -3.65
CA LEU A 51 28.12 13.58 -4.23
C LEU A 51 28.45 12.33 -3.37
N ASN A 52 29.64 12.28 -2.78
CA ASN A 52 30.00 11.20 -1.86
C ASN A 52 29.18 11.25 -0.55
N SER A 53 28.88 12.46 -0.05
CA SER A 53 27.98 12.64 1.10
C SER A 53 26.56 12.15 0.78
N GLU A 54 26.03 12.43 -0.41
CA GLU A 54 24.74 11.89 -0.86
C GLU A 54 24.79 10.36 -0.99
N LEU A 55 25.83 9.81 -1.60
CA LEU A 55 26.02 8.35 -1.74
C LEU A 55 26.04 7.65 -0.38
N THR A 56 26.72 8.22 0.63
CA THR A 56 26.71 7.66 1.99
C THR A 56 25.34 7.79 2.67
N GLY A 57 24.62 8.90 2.46
CA GLY A 57 23.25 9.08 2.91
C GLY A 57 22.29 8.05 2.30
N TRP A 58 22.38 7.81 0.99
CA TRP A 58 21.59 6.80 0.28
C TRP A 58 21.94 5.37 0.73
N LYS A 59 23.23 5.04 0.91
CA LYS A 59 23.65 3.74 1.48
C LYS A 59 23.07 3.51 2.87
N LYS A 60 23.03 4.54 3.73
CA LYS A 60 22.40 4.45 5.05
C LYS A 60 20.89 4.23 4.96
N LYS A 61 20.20 4.96 4.07
CA LYS A 61 18.76 4.76 3.81
C LYS A 61 18.46 3.35 3.29
N TYR A 62 19.28 2.83 2.38
CA TYR A 62 19.15 1.47 1.86
C TYR A 62 19.30 0.44 2.98
N ALA A 63 20.35 0.56 3.82
CA ALA A 63 20.56 -0.36 4.95
C ALA A 63 19.43 -0.28 6.01
N ASP A 64 18.91 0.91 6.29
CA ASP A 64 17.75 1.09 7.20
C ASP A 64 16.47 0.48 6.61
N LEU A 65 16.24 0.64 5.30
CA LEU A 65 15.10 0.06 4.59
C LEU A 65 15.18 -1.47 4.56
N GLU A 66 16.36 -2.03 4.31
CA GLU A 66 16.65 -3.47 4.35
C GLU A 66 16.33 -4.04 5.75
N ILE A 67 16.77 -3.39 6.83
CA ILE A 67 16.45 -3.80 8.20
C ILE A 67 14.92 -3.77 8.45
N ARG A 68 14.23 -2.71 8.03
CA ARG A 68 12.76 -2.61 8.17
C ARG A 68 12.03 -3.68 7.37
N PHE A 69 12.50 -4.01 6.18
CA PHE A 69 11.90 -5.05 5.33
C PHE A 69 12.03 -6.42 6.00
N ASN A 70 13.23 -6.82 6.41
CA ASN A 70 13.48 -8.07 7.12
C ASN A 70 12.69 -8.16 8.45
N GLU A 71 12.50 -7.04 9.16
CA GLU A 71 11.69 -7.00 10.39
C GLU A 71 10.18 -7.12 10.07
N SER A 72 9.72 -6.49 8.99
CA SER A 72 8.35 -6.63 8.49
C SER A 72 8.05 -8.08 8.10
N GLU A 73 8.96 -8.76 7.39
CA GLU A 73 8.80 -10.18 7.04
C GLU A 73 8.69 -11.08 8.29
N LYS A 74 9.55 -10.88 9.30
CA LYS A 74 9.42 -11.60 10.58
C LYS A 74 8.07 -11.35 11.26
N SER A 75 7.60 -10.11 11.27
CA SER A 75 6.31 -9.76 11.87
C SER A 75 5.13 -10.42 11.13
N LEU A 76 5.23 -10.54 9.80
CA LEU A 76 4.25 -11.23 8.96
C LEU A 76 4.27 -12.74 9.21
N HIS A 77 5.45 -13.35 9.33
CA HIS A 77 5.58 -14.76 9.71
C HIS A 77 4.99 -15.04 11.10
N ALA A 78 5.29 -14.21 12.11
CA ALA A 78 4.73 -14.34 13.45
C ALA A 78 3.20 -14.19 13.45
N ALA A 79 2.65 -13.20 12.74
CA ALA A 79 1.20 -13.04 12.59
C ALA A 79 0.56 -14.25 11.88
N ASN A 80 1.22 -14.83 10.87
CA ASN A 80 0.73 -16.01 10.18
C ASN A 80 0.75 -17.28 11.06
N GLU A 81 1.74 -17.43 11.94
CA GLU A 81 1.75 -18.49 12.97
C GLU A 81 0.64 -18.29 14.00
N GLU A 82 0.40 -17.05 14.45
CA GLU A 82 -0.72 -16.73 15.34
C GLU A 82 -2.07 -17.07 14.68
N ILE A 83 -2.30 -16.62 13.44
CA ILE A 83 -3.49 -16.93 12.63
C ILE A 83 -3.68 -18.45 12.50
N SER A 84 -2.60 -19.20 12.24
CA SER A 84 -2.63 -20.66 12.17
C SER A 84 -3.07 -21.28 13.51
N SER A 85 -2.53 -20.78 14.64
CA SER A 85 -2.91 -21.24 15.98
C SER A 85 -4.36 -20.88 16.35
N LEU A 86 -4.84 -19.70 15.94
CA LEU A 86 -6.21 -19.25 16.16
C LEU A 86 -7.20 -20.07 15.32
N THR A 87 -6.85 -20.37 14.07
CA THR A 87 -7.64 -21.22 13.18
C THR A 87 -7.87 -22.61 13.79
N LEU A 88 -6.82 -23.21 14.38
CA LEU A 88 -6.94 -24.49 15.10
C LEU A 88 -7.82 -24.38 16.36
N LYS A 89 -7.72 -23.29 17.12
CA LYS A 89 -8.58 -23.04 18.30
C LYS A 89 -10.05 -22.86 17.91
N VAL A 90 -10.34 -22.06 16.87
CA VAL A 90 -11.69 -21.85 16.34
C VAL A 90 -12.28 -23.16 15.84
N ARG A 91 -11.50 -23.97 15.10
CA ARG A 91 -11.91 -25.31 14.68
C ARG A 91 -12.28 -26.19 15.89
N LYS A 92 -11.40 -26.26 16.89
CA LYS A 92 -11.63 -27.06 18.10
C LYS A 92 -12.91 -26.62 18.84
N TYR A 93 -13.09 -25.32 19.07
CA TYR A 93 -14.30 -24.82 19.73
C TYR A 93 -15.57 -25.02 18.88
N SER A 94 -15.46 -25.02 17.54
CA SER A 94 -16.56 -25.37 16.65
C SER A 94 -16.93 -26.86 16.74
N GLU A 95 -15.94 -27.75 16.84
CA GLU A 95 -16.15 -29.20 17.03
C GLU A 95 -16.77 -29.49 18.42
N GLU A 96 -16.25 -28.87 19.49
CA GLU A 96 -16.78 -28.99 20.86
C GLU A 96 -18.21 -28.46 20.99
N ASN A 97 -18.52 -27.29 20.41
CA ASN A 97 -19.88 -26.77 20.37
C ASN A 97 -20.83 -27.69 19.57
N GLY A 98 -20.36 -28.24 18.45
CA GLY A 98 -21.12 -29.20 17.64
C GLY A 98 -21.49 -30.46 18.41
N GLN A 99 -20.54 -31.02 19.17
CA GLN A 99 -20.78 -32.15 20.07
C GLN A 99 -21.80 -31.79 21.16
N LEU A 100 -21.64 -30.64 21.83
CA LEU A 100 -22.57 -30.19 22.85
C LEU A 100 -24.01 -30.02 22.32
N TYR A 101 -24.17 -29.54 21.09
CA TYR A 101 -25.49 -29.47 20.44
C TYR A 101 -26.08 -30.85 20.12
N ALA A 102 -25.25 -31.84 19.76
CA ALA A 102 -25.69 -33.21 19.54
C ALA A 102 -26.11 -33.87 20.86
N ASP A 103 -25.30 -33.76 21.91
CA ASP A 103 -25.58 -34.29 23.26
C ASP A 103 -26.87 -33.66 23.84
N LEU A 104 -27.11 -32.37 23.60
CA LEU A 104 -28.33 -31.69 24.01
C LEU A 104 -29.56 -32.14 23.21
N GLN A 105 -29.41 -32.51 21.93
CA GLN A 105 -30.48 -33.13 21.16
C GLN A 105 -30.77 -34.55 21.67
N GLU A 106 -29.75 -35.38 21.87
CA GLU A 106 -29.91 -36.73 22.43
C GLU A 106 -30.54 -36.69 23.84
N CYS A 107 -30.09 -35.79 24.72
CA CYS A 107 -30.70 -35.59 26.03
C CYS A 107 -32.16 -35.09 25.94
N ARG A 108 -32.46 -34.21 24.96
CA ARG A 108 -33.84 -33.75 24.71
C ARG A 108 -34.72 -34.90 24.23
N ASP A 109 -34.24 -35.73 23.32
CA ASP A 109 -35.00 -36.82 22.73
C ASP A 109 -35.13 -38.01 23.68
N ALA A 110 -34.13 -38.30 24.52
CA ALA A 110 -34.24 -39.21 25.66
C ALA A 110 -35.28 -38.71 26.69
N LYS A 111 -35.30 -37.40 26.98
CA LYS A 111 -36.32 -36.79 27.86
C LYS A 111 -37.71 -36.79 27.22
N LYS A 112 -37.80 -36.67 25.90
CA LYS A 112 -39.03 -36.87 25.11
C LYS A 112 -39.49 -38.33 25.16
N GLY A 113 -38.56 -39.28 25.05
CA GLY A 113 -38.76 -40.73 25.21
C GLY A 113 -39.30 -41.10 26.59
N ASN A 114 -38.78 -40.49 27.64
CA ASN A 114 -39.28 -40.67 29.01
C ASN A 114 -40.62 -39.94 29.26
N ALA A 115 -40.88 -38.84 28.54
CA ALA A 115 -42.17 -38.13 28.60
C ALA A 115 -43.29 -38.87 27.85
N ILE A 116 -43.01 -39.52 26.72
CA ILE A 116 -44.00 -40.36 26.01
C ILE A 116 -44.33 -41.65 26.78
N ALA A 117 -43.44 -42.15 27.65
CA ALA A 117 -43.80 -43.19 28.61
C ALA A 117 -44.81 -42.72 29.69
N ALA A 118 -44.91 -41.41 29.93
CA ALA A 118 -45.84 -40.80 30.88
C ALA A 118 -47.07 -40.13 30.22
N SER A 119 -47.16 -40.10 28.88
CA SER A 119 -48.15 -39.29 28.15
C SER A 119 -48.69 -39.98 26.88
N VAL A 120 -49.12 -41.24 26.99
CA VAL A 120 -49.98 -41.87 25.97
C VAL A 120 -51.46 -41.68 26.34
N ALA A 121 -51.94 -40.44 26.18
CA ALA A 121 -53.36 -40.12 26.27
C ALA A 121 -53.74 -38.98 25.28
N ALA A 122 -54.48 -39.35 24.22
CA ALA A 122 -55.14 -38.51 23.22
C ALA A 122 -54.26 -37.69 22.21
N PRO A 123 -54.50 -37.81 20.87
CA PRO A 123 -53.84 -37.02 19.83
C PRO A 123 -54.77 -36.07 19.05
N VAL A 124 -54.30 -34.90 18.61
CA VAL A 124 -54.91 -34.18 17.45
C VAL A 124 -53.94 -33.25 16.68
N VAL A 125 -53.72 -33.60 15.40
CA VAL A 125 -53.50 -32.81 14.16
C VAL A 125 -52.64 -31.53 14.02
N ALA A 126 -52.12 -31.41 12.79
CA ALA A 126 -51.69 -30.23 12.02
C ALA A 126 -50.28 -29.64 12.28
N ALA A 127 -49.52 -29.16 11.30
CA ALA A 127 -49.32 -29.43 9.86
C ALA A 127 -48.44 -28.29 9.29
N ALA A 128 -47.57 -28.62 8.33
CA ALA A 128 -46.86 -27.71 7.41
C ALA A 128 -45.87 -26.66 7.98
N ALA A 129 -44.60 -26.84 7.62
CA ALA A 129 -43.53 -25.83 7.71
C ALA A 129 -43.13 -25.35 6.31
N THR A 130 -42.64 -24.10 6.19
CA THR A 130 -41.78 -23.55 5.11
C THR A 130 -41.42 -22.11 5.50
N ASN A 131 -40.17 -21.64 5.54
CA ASN A 131 -38.87 -22.32 5.60
C ASN A 131 -37.87 -21.37 6.29
N ILE A 132 -36.85 -21.90 7.00
CA ILE A 132 -35.68 -21.13 7.45
C ILE A 132 -34.43 -21.96 7.16
N VAL A 133 -33.54 -21.41 6.35
CA VAL A 133 -32.16 -21.88 6.13
C VAL A 133 -31.32 -20.60 6.20
N ALA A 134 -30.80 -20.17 7.34
CA ALA A 134 -29.82 -20.85 8.18
C ALA A 134 -28.59 -21.25 7.36
N ASN A 135 -27.64 -20.30 7.21
CA ASN A 135 -26.25 -20.67 7.03
C ASN A 135 -25.42 -19.85 8.03
N ALA A 136 -24.87 -20.54 9.02
CA ALA A 136 -24.05 -19.94 10.06
C ALA A 136 -22.58 -20.02 9.64
N ALA A 137 -21.94 -18.87 9.42
CA ALA A 137 -20.49 -18.77 9.33
C ALA A 137 -20.05 -17.39 9.85
N SER A 138 -19.22 -17.45 10.90
CA SER A 138 -18.23 -16.48 11.38
C SER A 138 -18.60 -15.00 11.66
N ASP A 139 -18.23 -14.57 12.88
CA ASP A 139 -17.92 -13.17 13.26
C ASP A 139 -16.67 -12.59 12.52
N SER A 140 -16.35 -13.11 11.33
CA SER A 140 -15.20 -12.66 10.53
C SER A 140 -15.58 -11.41 9.76
N LYS A 141 -15.04 -10.26 10.18
CA LYS A 141 -15.03 -9.06 9.35
C LYS A 141 -13.91 -9.22 8.32
N ASP A 142 -14.24 -9.02 7.05
CA ASP A 142 -13.26 -9.03 5.98
C ASP A 142 -12.48 -7.70 5.97
N ASP A 143 -11.26 -7.71 5.43
CA ASP A 143 -10.47 -6.50 5.23
C ASP A 143 -11.00 -5.73 4.01
N LEU A 144 -11.83 -4.70 4.24
CA LEU A 144 -12.47 -3.96 3.15
C LEU A 144 -11.51 -3.00 2.44
N LYS A 145 -10.31 -2.73 2.99
CA LYS A 145 -9.30 -1.83 2.38
C LYS A 145 -8.59 -2.46 1.19
N ILE A 146 -8.84 -3.74 0.89
CA ILE A 146 -8.45 -4.38 -0.37
C ILE A 146 -9.15 -3.71 -1.57
N VAL A 147 -10.34 -3.14 -1.37
CA VAL A 147 -11.08 -2.39 -2.39
C VAL A 147 -10.50 -0.98 -2.54
N GLU A 148 -10.10 -0.62 -3.77
CA GLU A 148 -9.49 0.68 -4.06
C GLU A 148 -10.46 1.83 -3.73
N GLY A 149 -9.97 2.80 -2.96
CA GLY A 149 -10.76 3.93 -2.47
C GLY A 149 -11.36 3.73 -1.07
N ILE A 150 -11.38 2.50 -0.53
CA ILE A 150 -11.76 2.24 0.86
C ILE A 150 -10.54 2.35 1.78
N GLY A 151 -10.36 3.51 2.41
CA GLY A 151 -9.37 3.69 3.48
C GLY A 151 -9.87 3.14 4.83
N PRO A 152 -8.99 2.99 5.85
CA PRO A 152 -9.35 2.48 7.19
C PRO A 152 -10.52 3.21 7.86
N LYS A 153 -10.72 4.50 7.51
CA LYS A 153 -11.84 5.29 8.05
C LYS A 153 -13.16 5.04 7.34
N ILE A 154 -13.14 4.66 6.06
CA ILE A 154 -14.33 4.27 5.28
C ILE A 154 -14.74 2.85 5.65
N GLU A 155 -13.77 1.93 5.78
CA GLU A 155 -13.99 0.60 6.36
C GLU A 155 -14.72 0.69 7.71
N GLN A 156 -14.30 1.58 8.61
CA GLN A 156 -15.00 1.81 9.87
C GLN A 156 -16.44 2.33 9.70
N LEU A 157 -16.74 3.14 8.68
CA LEU A 157 -18.10 3.58 8.40
C LEU A 157 -18.97 2.42 7.90
N MET A 158 -18.44 1.57 7.02
CA MET A 158 -19.13 0.37 6.51
C MET A 158 -19.42 -0.61 7.64
N PHE A 159 -18.46 -0.87 8.52
CA PHE A 159 -18.67 -1.69 9.72
C PHE A 159 -19.71 -1.09 10.68
N ASN A 160 -19.80 0.24 10.79
CA ASN A 160 -20.81 0.89 11.62
C ASN A 160 -22.23 0.80 11.01
N ASP A 161 -22.35 0.73 9.68
CA ASP A 161 -23.63 0.49 8.97
C ASP A 161 -23.97 -1.01 8.81
N GLY A 162 -23.15 -1.91 9.35
CA GLY A 162 -23.39 -3.36 9.33
C GLY A 162 -22.94 -4.08 8.06
N ILE A 163 -22.06 -3.47 7.25
CA ILE A 163 -21.40 -4.09 6.10
C ILE A 163 -20.03 -4.60 6.57
N PHE A 164 -19.93 -5.89 6.89
CA PHE A 164 -18.76 -6.52 7.49
C PHE A 164 -17.93 -7.38 6.55
N THR A 165 -18.49 -7.84 5.44
CA THR A 165 -17.82 -8.77 4.50
C THR A 165 -17.76 -8.21 3.09
N TRP A 166 -16.80 -8.70 2.28
CA TRP A 166 -16.71 -8.39 0.86
C TRP A 166 -18.01 -8.73 0.12
N LYS A 167 -18.67 -9.83 0.51
CA LYS A 167 -19.98 -10.19 -0.02
C LYS A 167 -21.04 -9.11 0.30
N GLN A 168 -21.14 -8.68 1.55
CA GLN A 168 -22.12 -7.66 1.96
C GLN A 168 -21.84 -6.30 1.30
N LEU A 169 -20.57 -5.98 1.05
CA LEU A 169 -20.17 -4.78 0.31
C LEU A 169 -20.53 -4.90 -1.18
N GLY A 170 -20.30 -6.07 -1.78
CA GLY A 170 -20.65 -6.40 -3.16
C GLY A 170 -22.15 -6.41 -3.45
N GLU A 171 -22.95 -6.90 -2.50
CA GLU A 171 -24.43 -6.93 -2.58
C GLU A 171 -25.08 -5.61 -2.13
N SER A 172 -24.32 -4.62 -1.63
CA SER A 172 -24.88 -3.34 -1.18
C SER A 172 -25.16 -2.39 -2.36
N PRO A 173 -26.36 -1.82 -2.46
CA PRO A 173 -26.70 -0.91 -3.56
C PRO A 173 -25.90 0.39 -3.48
N LEU A 174 -25.57 0.95 -4.64
CA LEU A 174 -24.71 2.13 -4.77
C LEU A 174 -25.23 3.33 -3.97
N GLU A 175 -26.55 3.53 -3.96
CA GLU A 175 -27.23 4.59 -3.23
C GLU A 175 -27.03 4.49 -1.72
N ARG A 176 -26.95 3.26 -1.17
CA ARG A 176 -26.64 3.02 0.25
C ARG A 176 -25.19 3.39 0.54
N LEU A 177 -24.25 2.92 -0.28
CA LEU A 177 -22.83 3.22 -0.10
C LEU A 177 -22.56 4.72 -0.17
N GLN A 178 -23.18 5.41 -1.14
CA GLN A 178 -23.10 6.88 -1.26
C GLN A 178 -23.69 7.58 -0.03
N LYS A 179 -24.87 7.14 0.44
CA LYS A 179 -25.50 7.69 1.64
C LYS A 179 -24.61 7.57 2.89
N ILE A 180 -23.92 6.45 3.09
CA ILE A 180 -22.99 6.24 4.21
C ILE A 180 -21.85 7.29 4.17
N LEU A 181 -21.32 7.60 2.98
CA LEU A 181 -20.28 8.61 2.80
C LEU A 181 -20.81 10.03 3.06
N ASP A 182 -22.00 10.35 2.55
CA ASP A 182 -22.62 11.67 2.72
C ASP A 182 -22.99 11.96 4.18
N ASP A 183 -23.56 10.99 4.90
CA ASP A 183 -23.88 11.07 6.34
C ASP A 183 -22.60 11.26 7.18
N ALA A 184 -21.46 10.71 6.76
CA ALA A 184 -20.18 10.85 7.44
C ALA A 184 -19.49 12.22 7.21
N GLY A 185 -19.97 12.99 6.23
CA GLY A 185 -19.69 14.41 6.04
C GLY A 185 -18.79 14.77 4.85
N PRO A 186 -18.63 16.08 4.55
CA PRO A 186 -18.11 16.57 3.25
C PRO A 186 -16.73 16.04 2.82
N ARG A 187 -15.88 15.65 3.77
CA ARG A 187 -14.55 15.07 3.51
C ARG A 187 -14.58 13.76 2.73
N TYR A 188 -15.69 13.03 2.73
CA TYR A 188 -15.80 11.73 2.04
C TYR A 188 -16.32 11.85 0.60
N ARG A 189 -16.81 13.02 0.18
CA ARG A 189 -17.35 13.27 -1.17
C ARG A 189 -16.34 13.14 -2.31
N ILE A 190 -15.05 13.06 -1.99
CA ILE A 190 -13.98 12.82 -2.98
C ILE A 190 -13.89 11.35 -3.39
N HIS A 191 -14.46 10.44 -2.59
CA HIS A 191 -14.49 9.00 -2.87
C HIS A 191 -15.73 8.67 -3.69
N ASN A 192 -15.60 7.76 -4.65
CA ASN A 192 -16.70 7.28 -5.48
C ASN A 192 -16.95 5.78 -5.20
N PRO A 193 -18.12 5.39 -4.67
CA PRO A 193 -18.42 3.99 -4.37
C PRO A 193 -18.80 3.12 -5.58
N LYS A 194 -18.90 3.69 -6.81
CA LYS A 194 -19.39 2.99 -8.01
C LYS A 194 -18.71 1.64 -8.29
N THR A 195 -17.38 1.57 -8.13
CA THR A 195 -16.58 0.38 -8.44
C THR A 195 -16.40 -0.56 -7.23
N TRP A 196 -16.83 -0.15 -6.03
CA TRP A 196 -16.56 -0.91 -4.80
C TRP A 196 -17.28 -2.24 -4.76
N GLY A 197 -18.52 -2.31 -5.26
CA GLY A 197 -19.30 -3.54 -5.28
C GLY A 197 -18.65 -4.63 -6.16
N GLU A 198 -18.15 -4.24 -7.34
CA GLU A 198 -17.50 -5.15 -8.28
C GLU A 198 -16.16 -5.67 -7.73
N GLN A 199 -15.31 -4.77 -7.22
CA GLN A 199 -14.05 -5.14 -6.57
C GLN A 199 -14.28 -6.06 -5.35
N ALA A 200 -15.31 -5.77 -4.54
CA ALA A 200 -15.65 -6.59 -3.40
C ALA A 200 -16.14 -7.99 -3.81
N MET A 201 -16.90 -8.11 -4.90
CA MET A 201 -17.28 -9.44 -5.41
C MET A 201 -16.09 -10.23 -5.96
N MET A 202 -15.12 -9.58 -6.62
CA MET A 202 -13.88 -10.26 -7.03
C MET A 202 -13.08 -10.76 -5.83
N ALA A 203 -12.96 -9.95 -4.76
CA ALA A 203 -12.33 -10.35 -3.51
C ALA A 203 -13.09 -11.50 -2.82
N HIS A 204 -14.43 -11.44 -2.76
CA HIS A 204 -15.28 -12.50 -2.19
C HIS A 204 -15.10 -13.84 -2.91
N ASN A 205 -14.98 -13.83 -4.23
CA ASN A 205 -14.77 -15.02 -5.04
C ASN A 205 -13.30 -15.52 -5.02
N GLY A 206 -12.37 -14.77 -4.42
CA GLY A 206 -10.93 -15.08 -4.44
C GLY A 206 -10.27 -14.84 -5.79
N GLU A 207 -10.86 -14.00 -6.65
CA GLU A 207 -10.39 -13.71 -8.02
C GLU A 207 -9.29 -12.63 -8.02
N TRP A 208 -8.24 -12.85 -7.21
CA TRP A 208 -7.20 -11.85 -6.90
C TRP A 208 -6.47 -11.30 -8.13
N ASP A 209 -6.18 -12.14 -9.12
CA ASP A 209 -5.50 -11.70 -10.35
C ASP A 209 -6.38 -10.74 -11.16
N LYS A 210 -7.68 -11.03 -11.26
CA LYS A 210 -8.65 -10.14 -11.95
C LYS A 210 -8.91 -8.86 -11.18
N LEU A 211 -8.99 -8.95 -9.84
CA LEU A 211 -9.11 -7.76 -8.99
C LEU A 211 -7.92 -6.82 -9.22
N LYS A 212 -6.71 -7.37 -9.32
CA LYS A 212 -5.51 -6.60 -9.60
C LYS A 212 -5.52 -6.01 -11.01
N GLU A 213 -5.85 -6.79 -12.04
CA GLU A 213 -5.98 -6.30 -13.42
C GLU A 213 -7.03 -5.18 -13.53
N PHE A 214 -8.14 -5.31 -12.81
CA PHE A 214 -9.17 -4.28 -12.72
C PHE A 214 -8.66 -3.02 -12.01
N GLN A 215 -7.96 -3.16 -10.87
CA GLN A 215 -7.34 -2.03 -10.16
C GLN A 215 -6.25 -1.33 -11.00
N ASP A 216 -5.43 -2.07 -11.74
CA ASP A 216 -4.41 -1.52 -12.64
C ASP A 216 -5.06 -0.75 -13.84
N PHE A 217 -6.32 -1.02 -14.18
CA PHE A 217 -7.10 -0.30 -15.19
C PHE A 217 -7.82 0.95 -14.63
N LEU A 218 -8.16 0.97 -13.34
CA LEU A 218 -8.86 2.10 -12.71
C LEU A 218 -7.93 3.31 -12.52
N VAL A 219 -8.49 4.51 -12.68
CA VAL A 219 -7.79 5.77 -12.37
C VAL A 219 -8.29 6.29 -11.03
N ALA A 220 -7.56 5.97 -9.97
CA ALA A 220 -7.91 6.28 -8.57
C ALA A 220 -9.30 5.73 -8.19
N GLY A 221 -9.54 4.45 -8.45
CA GLY A 221 -10.80 3.76 -8.14
C GLY A 221 -11.98 4.07 -9.07
N ARG A 222 -11.78 4.81 -10.17
CA ARG A 222 -12.83 5.16 -11.14
C ARG A 222 -12.53 4.60 -12.52
N ASP A 223 -13.59 4.24 -13.24
CA ASP A 223 -13.51 3.82 -14.64
C ASP A 223 -12.96 5.01 -15.48
N PRO A 224 -11.93 4.80 -16.32
CA PRO A 224 -11.46 5.82 -17.27
C PRO A 224 -12.56 6.43 -18.14
N ALA A 225 -13.63 5.70 -18.45
CA ALA A 225 -14.77 6.22 -19.22
C ALA A 225 -15.54 7.31 -18.46
N ASP A 226 -15.73 7.17 -17.14
CA ASP A 226 -16.43 8.18 -16.31
C ASP A 226 -15.66 9.51 -16.22
N LEU A 227 -14.35 9.50 -16.53
CA LEU A 227 -13.52 10.71 -16.55
C LEU A 227 -13.63 11.49 -17.87
N ALA A 228 -14.05 10.84 -18.96
CA ALA A 228 -14.14 11.47 -20.28
C ALA A 228 -15.42 12.33 -20.45
N ASP A 229 -16.48 12.04 -19.69
CA ASP A 229 -17.79 12.72 -19.79
C ASP A 229 -17.89 14.01 -18.92
N ASN A 230 -16.78 14.51 -18.37
CA ASN A 230 -16.76 15.63 -17.41
C ASN A 230 -15.94 16.88 -17.88
N ASP A 231 -15.52 16.94 -19.14
CA ASP A 231 -14.86 18.10 -19.79
C ASP A 231 -15.83 18.91 -20.70
#